data_AF-A0AAV8V9U9-F1
#
_entry.id   AF-A0AAV8V9U9-F1
#
_cell.length_a   1.000
_cell.length_b   1.000
_cell.length_c   1.000
_cell.angle_alpha   90.00
_cell.angle_beta   90.00
_cell.angle_gamma   90.00
#
_symmetry.space_group_name_H-M   'P 1'
#
loop_
_entity.id
_entity.type
_entity.pdbx_description
1 polymer ?
#
loop_
_entity_poly.entity_id
_entity_poly.type
_entity_poly.pdbx_seq_one_letter_code
_entity_poly.pdbx_strand_id
1 'polypeptide(L)'
;MGGEQAVVVRKPGITTTMKVKVSYSRMHERALTTCGWGLNESKQDIFDPTSHIFSGKLPLKYLMGFAEDYTKGILNVKQELILIIARSFQNCYMGEVDAQLEITKIEWKIRHIMPDDRVKLKLLSRLNKGHKRIKIPYRKWELYELPTLRETSSDVWAIKTTTSLEKPRYIIIGFQPIDYSDNKAKDDTKFIHADINSIRLYLNATVYPYERWNLDFSRKLYAAAYYAYENFQSSYYGKEMNKPMMDFGEFLNDPLFVIDCSHQADAMKSSTVDIKLEFDTRKNKFPENTKVYALILHDTCLQYNTLDGTVQIGSVF
;
A
#
# COMPACT_ATOMS: atom_id res chain seq x y z
N MET A 1 -24.96 13.36 4.62
CA MET A 1 -24.51 11.94 4.69
C MET A 1 -23.70 11.80 5.97
N GLY A 2 -24.04 10.85 6.85
CA GLY A 2 -23.47 10.73 8.20
C GLY A 2 -22.85 9.36 8.47
N GLY A 3 -22.20 8.76 7.48
CA GLY A 3 -21.45 7.51 7.64
C GLY A 3 -20.01 7.79 8.04
N GLU A 4 -19.38 6.85 8.77
CA GLU A 4 -17.96 6.94 9.12
C GLU A 4 -17.06 6.42 8.00
N GLN A 5 -15.93 7.10 7.80
CA GLN A 5 -14.96 6.76 6.78
C GLN A 5 -14.01 5.66 7.28
N ALA A 6 -14.18 4.45 6.77
CA ALA A 6 -13.33 3.32 7.13
C ALA A 6 -11.91 3.42 6.53
N VAL A 7 -11.80 3.76 5.24
CA VAL A 7 -10.51 3.81 4.53
C VAL A 7 -10.52 4.89 3.46
N VAL A 8 -9.37 5.55 3.28
CA VAL A 8 -9.07 6.41 2.14
C VAL A 8 -7.79 5.91 1.49
N VAL A 9 -7.81 5.76 0.17
CA VAL A 9 -6.65 5.33 -0.61
C VAL A 9 -6.28 6.47 -1.57
N ARG A 10 -5.13 7.10 -1.33
CA ARG A 10 -4.57 8.11 -2.24
C ARG A 10 -3.73 7.42 -3.31
N LYS A 11 -3.79 7.94 -4.55
CA LYS A 11 -3.06 7.39 -5.72
C LYS A 11 -3.10 5.84 -5.73
N PRO A 12 -4.29 5.23 -5.91
CA PRO A 12 -4.46 3.79 -5.73
C PRO A 12 -3.53 2.95 -6.62
N GLY A 13 -3.15 3.44 -7.82
CA GLY A 13 -2.14 2.80 -8.67
C GLY A 13 -0.80 2.66 -7.95
N ILE A 14 -0.17 3.77 -7.55
CA ILE A 14 1.12 3.77 -6.82
C ILE A 14 1.04 2.99 -5.51
N THR A 15 0.01 3.26 -4.69
CA THR A 15 -0.18 2.59 -3.40
C THR A 15 -0.26 1.07 -3.57
N THR A 16 -1.08 0.60 -4.53
CA THR A 16 -1.24 -0.83 -4.79
C THR A 16 0.04 -1.43 -5.35
N THR A 17 0.72 -0.75 -6.29
CA THR A 17 1.99 -1.21 -6.85
C THR A 17 3.05 -1.40 -5.77
N MET A 18 3.24 -0.41 -4.89
CA MET A 18 4.19 -0.51 -3.77
C MET A 18 3.83 -1.68 -2.84
N LYS A 19 2.56 -1.78 -2.44
CA LYS A 19 2.08 -2.86 -1.57
C LYS A 19 2.25 -4.23 -2.24
N VAL A 20 1.89 -4.37 -3.51
CA VAL A 20 1.91 -5.65 -4.23
C VAL A 20 3.33 -6.16 -4.41
N LYS A 21 4.27 -5.29 -4.83
CA LYS A 21 5.68 -5.65 -5.04
C LYS A 21 6.36 -6.23 -3.81
N VAL A 22 6.02 -5.74 -2.61
CA VAL A 22 6.58 -6.27 -1.37
C VAL A 22 5.80 -7.47 -0.83
N SER A 23 4.49 -7.57 -1.12
CA SER A 23 3.59 -8.54 -0.46
C SER A 23 3.49 -9.89 -1.16
N TYR A 24 3.62 -9.89 -2.49
CA TYR A 24 3.35 -11.05 -3.33
C TYR A 24 4.63 -11.60 -3.97
N SER A 25 4.53 -12.82 -4.48
CA SER A 25 5.59 -13.51 -5.20
C SER A 25 5.28 -13.57 -6.69
N ARG A 26 6.26 -13.93 -7.53
CA ARG A 26 6.02 -14.18 -8.97
C ARG A 26 4.91 -15.19 -9.25
N MET A 27 4.65 -16.13 -8.33
CA MET A 27 3.55 -17.09 -8.48
C MET A 27 2.16 -16.42 -8.56
N HIS A 28 2.04 -15.20 -8.05
CA HIS A 28 0.79 -14.45 -8.05
C HIS A 28 0.60 -13.61 -9.32
N GLU A 29 1.60 -13.47 -10.18
CA GLU A 29 1.52 -12.62 -11.39
C GLU A 29 0.33 -12.98 -12.27
N ARG A 30 0.08 -14.27 -12.49
CA ARG A 30 -1.08 -14.76 -13.26
C ARG A 30 -2.41 -14.32 -12.67
N ALA A 31 -2.52 -14.31 -11.34
CA ALA A 31 -3.73 -13.86 -10.65
C ALA A 31 -3.88 -12.33 -10.68
N LEU A 32 -2.78 -11.60 -10.84
CA LEU A 32 -2.72 -10.14 -10.91
C LEU A 32 -2.88 -9.61 -12.35
N THR A 33 -2.74 -10.46 -13.38
CA THR A 33 -2.92 -10.05 -14.79
C THR A 33 -4.28 -9.39 -15.04
N THR A 34 -5.34 -9.89 -14.42
CA THR A 34 -6.68 -9.29 -14.52
C THR A 34 -6.81 -7.92 -13.84
N CYS A 35 -5.82 -7.53 -13.04
CA CYS A 35 -5.69 -6.20 -12.43
C CYS A 35 -4.80 -5.26 -13.26
N GLY A 36 -4.33 -5.70 -14.44
CA GLY A 36 -3.39 -4.96 -15.27
C GLY A 36 -1.91 -5.22 -14.96
N TRP A 37 -1.59 -6.17 -14.07
CA TRP A 37 -0.20 -6.41 -13.66
C TRP A 37 0.60 -7.18 -14.71
N GLY A 38 1.82 -6.70 -15.00
CA GLY A 38 2.78 -7.38 -15.87
C GLY A 38 2.38 -7.39 -17.34
N LEU A 39 1.51 -6.49 -17.76
CA LEU A 39 1.20 -6.24 -19.17
C LEU A 39 2.34 -5.47 -19.83
N ASN A 40 2.62 -5.76 -21.09
CA ASN A 40 3.59 -5.04 -21.92
C ASN A 40 3.21 -5.16 -23.40
N GLU A 41 3.97 -4.56 -24.30
CA GLU A 41 3.71 -4.57 -25.75
C GLU A 41 3.56 -5.99 -26.31
N SER A 42 4.33 -6.96 -25.81
CA SER A 42 4.26 -8.37 -26.23
C SER A 42 3.21 -9.19 -25.48
N LYS A 43 2.64 -8.66 -24.39
CA LYS A 43 1.76 -9.37 -23.46
C LYS A 43 0.58 -8.49 -23.05
N GLN A 44 -0.45 -8.52 -23.89
CA GLN A 44 -1.69 -7.74 -23.73
C GLN A 44 -2.90 -8.66 -23.48
N ASP A 45 -2.74 -9.70 -22.67
CA ASP A 45 -3.69 -10.82 -22.51
C ASP A 45 -5.15 -10.41 -22.18
N ILE A 46 -5.36 -9.22 -21.63
CA ILE A 46 -6.70 -8.73 -21.23
C ILE A 46 -7.35 -7.79 -22.25
N PHE A 47 -6.62 -7.38 -23.30
CA PHE A 47 -7.04 -6.43 -24.30
C PHE A 47 -7.31 -7.14 -25.62
N ASP A 48 -8.49 -6.92 -26.19
CA ASP A 48 -8.81 -7.36 -27.54
C ASP A 48 -8.40 -6.28 -28.55
N PRO A 49 -7.37 -6.53 -29.39
CA PRO A 49 -6.90 -5.54 -30.36
C PRO A 49 -7.89 -5.29 -31.51
N THR A 50 -8.87 -6.18 -31.72
CA THR A 50 -9.85 -6.03 -32.81
C THR A 50 -11.01 -5.13 -32.39
N SER A 51 -11.54 -5.34 -31.18
CA SER A 51 -12.66 -4.53 -30.66
C SER A 51 -12.20 -3.33 -29.83
N HIS A 52 -10.92 -3.26 -29.46
CA HIS A 52 -10.35 -2.27 -28.54
C HIS A 52 -11.00 -2.26 -27.15
N ILE A 53 -11.50 -3.42 -26.70
CA ILE A 53 -12.16 -3.59 -25.41
C ILE A 53 -11.27 -4.44 -24.50
N PHE A 54 -11.25 -4.09 -23.22
CA PHE A 54 -10.67 -4.94 -22.17
C PHE A 54 -11.63 -5.04 -20.99
N SER A 55 -11.42 -6.08 -20.18
CA SER A 55 -12.10 -6.21 -18.90
C SER A 55 -11.11 -6.62 -17.81
N GLY A 56 -11.34 -6.11 -16.61
CA GLY A 56 -10.48 -6.37 -15.46
C GLY A 56 -11.28 -6.62 -14.20
N LYS A 57 -10.61 -7.18 -13.19
CA LYS A 57 -11.14 -7.24 -11.82
C LYS A 57 -10.11 -6.66 -10.88
N LEU A 58 -10.56 -5.83 -9.95
CA LEU A 58 -9.71 -5.25 -8.91
C LEU A 58 -10.25 -5.64 -7.53
N PRO A 59 -9.76 -6.74 -6.94
CA PRO A 59 -10.12 -7.12 -5.58
C PRO A 59 -9.78 -6.00 -4.58
N LEU A 60 -10.74 -5.64 -3.72
CA LEU A 60 -10.56 -4.58 -2.72
C LEU A 60 -9.39 -4.84 -1.76
N LYS A 61 -9.03 -6.11 -1.53
CA LYS A 61 -7.85 -6.49 -0.71
C LYS A 61 -6.52 -5.94 -1.23
N TYR A 62 -6.43 -5.59 -2.52
CA TYR A 62 -5.24 -4.96 -3.08
C TYR A 62 -5.23 -3.44 -2.87
N LEU A 63 -6.42 -2.84 -2.69
CA LEU A 63 -6.60 -1.40 -2.53
C LEU A 63 -6.60 -0.93 -1.07
N MET A 64 -7.16 -1.73 -0.17
CA MET A 64 -7.30 -1.39 1.24
C MET A 64 -7.11 -2.59 2.16
N GLY A 65 -6.36 -2.40 3.26
CA GLY A 65 -6.10 -3.48 4.20
C GLY A 65 -7.32 -3.91 5.02
N PHE A 66 -8.39 -3.10 5.10
CA PHE A 66 -9.68 -3.56 5.63
C PHE A 66 -10.19 -4.81 4.91
N ALA A 67 -10.13 -4.79 3.57
CA ALA A 67 -10.55 -5.91 2.75
C ALA A 67 -9.49 -7.02 2.65
N GLU A 68 -8.25 -6.74 3.05
CA GLU A 68 -7.19 -7.76 3.18
C GLU A 68 -7.36 -8.57 4.47
N ASP A 69 -7.61 -7.89 5.59
CA ASP A 69 -7.58 -8.50 6.93
C ASP A 69 -8.96 -8.98 7.40
N TYR A 70 -10.03 -8.26 7.07
CA TYR A 70 -11.37 -8.58 7.55
C TYR A 70 -12.14 -9.47 6.55
N THR A 71 -12.12 -10.77 6.81
CA THR A 71 -12.76 -11.80 5.97
C THR A 71 -14.12 -12.28 6.50
N LYS A 72 -14.62 -11.67 7.58
CA LYS A 72 -15.88 -12.05 8.24
C LYS A 72 -17.06 -11.27 7.65
N GLY A 73 -18.27 -11.80 7.84
CA GLY A 73 -19.50 -11.12 7.41
C GLY A 73 -19.76 -9.83 8.21
N ILE A 74 -20.38 -8.84 7.55
CA ILE A 74 -20.87 -7.61 8.16
C ILE A 74 -22.39 -7.61 8.05
N LEU A 75 -23.08 -7.27 9.13
CA LEU A 75 -24.55 -7.28 9.21
C LEU A 75 -25.06 -5.87 9.51
N ASN A 76 -26.19 -5.50 8.92
CA ASN A 76 -26.92 -4.24 9.18
C ASN A 76 -26.10 -2.97 8.94
N VAL A 77 -25.08 -3.01 8.07
CA VAL A 77 -24.27 -1.84 7.72
C VAL A 77 -24.52 -1.49 6.26
N LYS A 78 -24.95 -0.25 6.01
CA LYS A 78 -24.94 0.32 4.67
C LYS A 78 -23.50 0.62 4.26
N GLN A 79 -23.09 0.13 3.11
CA GLN A 79 -21.74 0.33 2.59
C GLN A 79 -21.79 1.28 1.39
N GLU A 80 -20.79 2.13 1.29
CA GLU A 80 -20.63 3.09 0.20
C GLU A 80 -19.19 3.04 -0.30
N LEU A 81 -19.03 3.01 -1.62
CA LEU A 81 -17.73 3.07 -2.29
C LEU A 81 -17.73 4.30 -3.19
N ILE A 82 -16.87 5.27 -2.87
CA ILE A 82 -16.71 6.49 -3.65
C ILE A 82 -15.43 6.35 -4.47
N LEU A 83 -15.57 6.48 -5.80
CA LEU A 83 -14.45 6.50 -6.74
C LEU A 83 -14.34 7.91 -7.33
N ILE A 84 -13.14 8.48 -7.29
CA ILE A 84 -12.84 9.78 -7.89
C ILE A 84 -11.95 9.53 -9.10
N ILE A 85 -12.46 9.86 -10.28
CA ILE A 85 -11.75 9.70 -11.55
C ILE A 85 -10.76 10.85 -11.72
N ALA A 86 -9.53 10.54 -12.12
CA ALA A 86 -8.51 11.53 -12.41
C ALA A 86 -8.89 12.38 -13.63
N ARG A 87 -8.31 13.58 -13.75
CA ARG A 87 -8.55 14.47 -14.90
C ARG A 87 -7.87 13.98 -16.19
N SER A 88 -6.89 13.10 -16.05
CA SER A 88 -6.06 12.58 -17.13
C SER A 88 -5.88 11.07 -16.94
N PHE A 89 -5.71 10.36 -18.06
CA PHE A 89 -5.41 8.93 -18.12
C PHE A 89 -4.01 8.62 -18.67
N GLN A 90 -3.13 9.63 -18.78
CA GLN A 90 -1.83 9.47 -19.43
C GLN A 90 -0.89 8.51 -18.68
N ASN A 91 -1.14 8.21 -17.41
CA ASN A 91 -0.39 7.20 -16.65
C ASN A 91 -1.09 5.83 -16.56
N CYS A 92 -2.13 5.59 -17.37
CA CYS A 92 -2.90 4.34 -17.37
C CYS A 92 -2.56 3.41 -18.54
N TYR A 93 -1.70 3.85 -19.48
CA TYR A 93 -1.26 3.09 -20.65
C TYR A 93 0.15 3.54 -21.06
N MET A 94 0.81 2.75 -21.91
CA MET A 94 2.06 3.14 -22.55
C MET A 94 1.88 3.20 -24.07
N GLY A 95 2.41 4.23 -24.71
CA GLY A 95 2.35 4.37 -26.16
C GLY A 95 2.92 5.68 -26.70
N GLU A 96 3.25 5.69 -27.99
CA GLU A 96 3.77 6.88 -28.67
C GLU A 96 2.68 7.92 -28.95
N VAL A 97 1.44 7.45 -29.15
CA VAL A 97 0.28 8.28 -29.51
C VAL A 97 -0.72 8.31 -28.35
N ASP A 98 -1.51 9.37 -28.25
CA ASP A 98 -2.56 9.46 -27.23
C ASP A 98 -3.64 8.40 -27.47
N ALA A 99 -3.98 7.67 -26.41
CA ALA A 99 -5.11 6.76 -26.38
C ALA A 99 -6.30 7.41 -25.69
N GLN A 100 -7.49 7.30 -26.28
CA GLN A 100 -8.74 7.69 -25.64
C GLN A 100 -9.29 6.51 -24.84
N LEU A 101 -9.36 6.68 -23.53
CA LEU A 101 -9.90 5.68 -22.60
C LEU A 101 -11.30 6.08 -22.15
N GLU A 102 -12.28 5.21 -22.37
CA GLU A 102 -13.65 5.38 -21.91
C GLU A 102 -14.02 4.26 -20.94
N ILE A 103 -14.52 4.64 -19.76
CA ILE A 103 -15.02 3.66 -18.79
C ILE A 103 -16.50 3.42 -19.08
N THR A 104 -16.77 2.32 -19.78
CA THR A 104 -18.14 1.94 -20.17
C THR A 104 -18.97 1.40 -19.00
N LYS A 105 -18.34 0.66 -18.09
CA LYS A 105 -19.04 -0.02 -16.99
C LYS A 105 -18.14 -0.23 -15.76
N ILE A 106 -18.65 0.15 -14.59
CA ILE A 106 -18.05 -0.20 -13.29
C ILE A 106 -19.08 -1.00 -12.50
N GLU A 107 -18.70 -2.20 -12.06
CA GLU A 107 -19.53 -3.05 -11.20
C GLU A 107 -18.84 -3.28 -9.84
N TRP A 108 -19.53 -2.94 -8.75
CA TRP A 108 -19.09 -3.32 -7.41
C TRP A 108 -19.75 -4.64 -7.00
N LYS A 109 -18.94 -5.71 -6.91
CA LYS A 109 -19.41 -7.06 -6.53
C LYS A 109 -19.02 -7.40 -5.10
N ILE A 110 -20.01 -7.54 -4.23
CA ILE A 110 -19.85 -8.00 -2.85
C ILE A 110 -20.54 -9.36 -2.70
N ARG A 111 -19.90 -10.27 -1.96
CA ARG A 111 -20.51 -11.57 -1.65
C ARG A 111 -21.57 -11.39 -0.56
N HIS A 112 -22.82 -11.72 -0.88
CA HIS A 112 -23.91 -11.80 0.09
C HIS A 112 -24.12 -13.24 0.55
N ILE A 113 -24.27 -13.45 1.86
CA ILE A 113 -24.56 -14.75 2.44
C ILE A 113 -25.94 -14.64 3.12
N MET A 114 -26.91 -15.42 2.63
CA MET A 114 -28.24 -15.49 3.20
C MET A 114 -28.39 -16.82 3.96
N PRO A 115 -28.32 -16.82 5.29
CA PRO A 115 -28.52 -18.05 6.06
C PRO A 115 -29.99 -18.48 6.02
N ASP A 116 -30.22 -19.80 6.14
CA ASP A 116 -31.54 -20.38 6.37
C ASP A 116 -32.21 -19.78 7.62
N ASP A 117 -33.54 -19.73 7.65
CA ASP A 117 -34.31 -19.09 8.72
C ASP A 117 -33.96 -19.64 10.12
N ARG A 118 -33.72 -20.95 10.24
CA ARG A 118 -33.32 -21.55 11.53
C ARG A 118 -31.97 -21.03 12.00
N VAL A 119 -31.02 -20.88 11.08
CA VAL A 119 -29.67 -20.35 11.36
C VAL A 119 -29.73 -18.85 11.60
N LYS A 120 -30.53 -18.12 10.83
CA LYS A 120 -30.77 -16.68 10.97
C LYS A 120 -31.33 -16.35 12.35
N LEU A 121 -32.34 -17.07 12.83
CA LEU A 121 -32.90 -16.88 14.19
C LEU A 121 -31.86 -17.15 15.28
N LYS A 122 -31.05 -18.21 15.13
CA LYS A 122 -29.95 -18.49 16.06
C LYS A 122 -28.88 -17.38 16.04
N LEU A 123 -28.55 -16.84 14.87
CA LEU A 123 -27.60 -15.74 14.72
C LEU A 123 -28.13 -14.46 15.38
N LEU A 124 -29.37 -14.07 15.07
CA LEU A 124 -30.01 -12.88 15.64
C LEU A 124 -30.15 -12.98 17.17
N SER A 125 -30.54 -14.15 17.70
CA SER A 125 -30.62 -14.34 19.16
C SER A 125 -29.26 -14.25 19.85
N ARG A 126 -28.16 -14.69 19.22
CA ARG A 126 -26.80 -14.50 19.72
C ARG A 126 -26.37 -13.04 19.68
N LEU A 127 -26.66 -12.34 18.58
CA LEU A 127 -26.36 -10.91 18.44
C LEU A 127 -27.11 -10.05 19.47
N ASN A 128 -28.37 -10.40 19.76
CA ASN A 128 -29.18 -9.70 20.77
C ASN A 128 -28.70 -9.95 22.21
N LYS A 129 -28.13 -11.13 22.50
CA LYS A 129 -27.62 -11.49 23.84
C LYS A 129 -26.17 -11.09 24.09
N GLY A 130 -25.37 -10.92 23.03
CA GLY A 130 -23.93 -10.70 23.09
C GLY A 130 -23.49 -9.23 23.12
N HIS A 131 -22.17 -9.02 23.03
CA HIS A 131 -21.59 -7.68 22.87
C HIS A 131 -22.03 -7.09 21.53
N LYS A 132 -22.76 -5.97 21.60
CA LYS A 132 -23.36 -5.30 20.43
C LYS A 132 -22.33 -4.75 19.45
N ARG A 133 -21.12 -4.44 19.95
CA ARG A 133 -20.02 -3.84 19.18
C ARG A 133 -18.98 -4.90 18.82
N ILE A 134 -18.71 -5.03 17.53
CA ILE A 134 -17.66 -5.90 16.99
C ILE A 134 -16.44 -5.03 16.68
N LYS A 135 -15.30 -5.37 17.29
CA LYS A 135 -13.99 -4.83 16.93
C LYS A 135 -13.52 -5.47 15.62
N ILE A 136 -13.13 -4.64 14.66
CA ILE A 136 -12.54 -4.99 13.38
C ILE A 136 -11.11 -4.44 13.37
N PRO A 137 -10.12 -5.20 13.87
CA PRO A 137 -8.72 -4.84 13.67
C PRO A 137 -8.34 -5.08 12.21
N TYR A 138 -7.62 -4.14 11.62
CA TYR A 138 -7.01 -4.27 10.29
C TYR A 138 -5.81 -3.35 10.17
N ARG A 139 -4.97 -3.63 9.18
CA ARG A 139 -3.80 -2.81 8.84
C ARG A 139 -4.21 -1.79 7.81
N LYS A 140 -4.14 -0.51 8.18
CA LYS A 140 -4.37 0.59 7.24
C LYS A 140 -3.04 0.94 6.57
N TRP A 141 -3.12 1.40 5.33
CA TRP A 141 -1.97 1.96 4.65
C TRP A 141 -2.27 3.37 4.15
N GLU A 142 -1.29 4.25 4.31
CA GLU A 142 -1.39 5.68 3.96
C GLU A 142 -0.18 6.08 3.13
N LEU A 143 -0.45 6.60 1.94
CA LEU A 143 0.59 7.09 1.04
C LEU A 143 0.85 8.57 1.27
N TYR A 144 2.12 8.90 1.44
CA TYR A 144 2.66 10.24 1.46
C TYR A 144 3.62 10.43 0.29
N GLU A 145 3.72 11.66 -0.17
CA GLU A 145 4.56 12.04 -1.30
C GLU A 145 5.37 13.29 -0.94
N LEU A 146 6.68 13.21 -1.15
CA LEU A 146 7.57 14.36 -1.23
C LEU A 146 7.71 14.71 -2.72
N PRO A 147 7.16 15.86 -3.18
CA PRO A 147 7.11 16.19 -4.61
C PRO A 147 8.48 16.29 -5.28
N THR A 148 9.49 16.78 -4.55
CA THR A 148 10.85 16.92 -5.05
C THR A 148 11.84 16.76 -3.90
N LEU A 149 12.82 15.88 -4.09
CA LEU A 149 13.97 15.71 -3.21
C LEU A 149 14.96 16.86 -3.44
N ARG A 150 15.57 17.38 -2.37
CA ARG A 150 16.56 18.46 -2.51
C ARG A 150 17.81 17.95 -3.24
N GLU A 151 18.43 18.82 -4.03
CA GLU A 151 19.71 18.53 -4.74
C GLU A 151 20.92 18.58 -3.80
N THR A 152 20.84 17.86 -2.70
CA THR A 152 21.88 17.74 -1.67
C THR A 152 22.30 16.27 -1.55
N SER A 153 23.39 16.00 -0.82
CA SER A 153 23.82 14.63 -0.53
C SER A 153 23.04 13.97 0.62
N SER A 154 22.27 14.76 1.38
CA SER A 154 21.43 14.33 2.48
C SER A 154 20.16 15.18 2.55
N ASP A 155 19.03 14.57 2.89
CA ASP A 155 17.74 15.25 3.04
C ASP A 155 16.95 14.62 4.20
N VAL A 156 16.12 15.43 4.86
CA VAL A 156 15.21 15.02 5.93
C VAL A 156 13.80 15.44 5.56
N TRP A 157 12.89 14.48 5.52
CA TRP A 157 11.48 14.68 5.26
C TRP A 157 10.63 14.36 6.49
N ALA A 158 9.97 15.38 7.05
CA ALA A 158 8.95 15.19 8.06
C ALA A 158 7.61 14.82 7.38
N ILE A 159 7.18 13.57 7.54
CA ILE A 159 6.01 13.03 6.84
C ILE A 159 4.71 13.50 7.51
N LYS A 160 4.56 13.14 8.79
CA LYS A 160 3.38 13.48 9.60
C LYS A 160 3.68 13.38 11.08
N THR A 161 2.83 14.01 11.88
CA THR A 161 2.66 13.74 13.30
C THR A 161 1.36 12.97 13.48
N THR A 162 1.43 11.78 14.08
CA THR A 162 0.28 10.89 14.30
C THR A 162 -0.06 10.74 15.77
N THR A 163 -1.26 10.30 16.11
CA THR A 163 -1.57 9.86 17.47
C THR A 163 -0.95 8.47 17.70
N SER A 164 -0.57 8.16 18.93
CA SER A 164 -0.04 6.83 19.32
C SER A 164 -1.00 5.66 19.04
N LEU A 165 -2.28 5.94 18.77
CA LEU A 165 -3.28 4.93 18.39
C LEU A 165 -3.01 4.31 17.01
N GLU A 166 -2.38 5.06 16.10
CA GLU A 166 -1.99 4.59 14.76
C GLU A 166 -0.50 4.27 14.74
N LYS A 167 -0.10 3.17 15.41
CA LYS A 167 1.31 2.75 15.53
C LYS A 167 1.82 2.28 14.15
N PRO A 168 2.76 3.01 13.49
CA PRO A 168 3.31 2.60 12.21
C PRO A 168 4.12 1.31 12.40
N ARG A 169 3.92 0.30 11.58
CA ARG A 169 4.65 -0.99 11.66
C ARG A 169 5.68 -1.15 10.57
N TYR A 170 5.37 -0.63 9.39
CA TYR A 170 6.27 -0.67 8.25
C TYR A 170 6.17 0.61 7.46
N ILE A 171 7.28 1.01 6.88
CA ILE A 171 7.33 2.08 5.88
C ILE A 171 7.97 1.50 4.62
N ILE A 172 7.24 1.57 3.51
CA ILE A 172 7.75 1.21 2.19
C ILE A 172 8.05 2.51 1.46
N ILE A 173 9.31 2.68 1.03
CA ILE A 173 9.79 3.87 0.35
C ILE A 173 10.13 3.53 -1.10
N GLY A 174 9.67 4.37 -2.03
CA GLY A 174 10.03 4.31 -3.43
C GLY A 174 10.46 5.69 -3.93
N PHE A 175 11.53 5.74 -4.72
CA PHE A 175 11.97 6.94 -5.41
C PHE A 175 11.56 6.82 -6.87
N GLN A 176 11.14 7.93 -7.47
CA GLN A 176 10.74 7.92 -8.86
C GLN A 176 11.04 9.28 -9.48
N PRO A 177 11.47 9.35 -10.75
CA PRO A 177 11.53 10.60 -11.48
C PRO A 177 10.14 11.28 -11.57
N ILE A 178 10.08 12.60 -11.48
CA ILE A 178 8.82 13.36 -11.52
C ILE A 178 8.10 13.17 -12.87
N ASP A 179 8.86 13.01 -13.96
CA ASP A 179 8.37 12.84 -15.34
C ASP A 179 7.65 11.52 -15.59
N TYR A 180 7.63 10.59 -14.63
CA TYR A 180 6.83 9.37 -14.73
C TYR A 180 5.35 9.63 -14.44
N SER A 181 5.05 10.71 -13.70
CA SER A 181 3.68 11.09 -13.39
C SER A 181 2.98 11.59 -14.65
N ASP A 182 1.79 11.08 -14.93
CA ASP A 182 0.93 11.57 -16.02
C ASP A 182 1.61 11.55 -17.40
N ASN A 183 2.45 10.53 -17.65
CA ASN A 183 3.25 10.42 -18.87
C ASN A 183 3.16 9.01 -19.48
N LYS A 184 2.53 8.92 -20.66
CA LYS A 184 2.35 7.67 -21.42
C LYS A 184 3.65 7.05 -21.94
N ALA A 185 4.76 7.78 -21.96
CA ALA A 185 6.05 7.25 -22.40
C ALA A 185 6.81 6.55 -21.26
N LYS A 186 6.31 6.61 -20.02
CA LYS A 186 6.98 6.10 -18.82
C LYS A 186 6.07 5.13 -18.07
N ASP A 187 6.69 4.09 -17.51
CA ASP A 187 6.00 3.15 -16.63
C ASP A 187 5.95 3.73 -15.21
N ASP A 188 4.83 4.36 -14.84
CA ASP A 188 4.59 4.95 -13.50
C ASP A 188 4.58 3.88 -12.39
N THR A 189 4.63 2.58 -12.72
CA THR A 189 4.79 1.52 -11.72
C THR A 189 6.24 1.28 -11.33
N LYS A 190 7.22 1.85 -12.04
CA LYS A 190 8.66 1.62 -11.81
C LYS A 190 9.27 2.65 -10.87
N PHE A 191 10.17 2.17 -10.01
CA PHE A 191 10.95 2.96 -9.06
C PHE A 191 12.43 2.92 -9.41
N ILE A 192 13.21 3.85 -8.86
CA ILE A 192 14.66 3.94 -9.04
C ILE A 192 15.39 3.82 -7.69
N HIS A 193 16.65 3.41 -7.71
CA HIS A 193 17.48 3.35 -6.49
C HIS A 193 17.95 4.72 -6.00
N ALA A 194 17.86 5.76 -6.84
CA ALA A 194 18.26 7.14 -6.56
C ALA A 194 19.67 7.30 -5.93
N ASP A 195 20.56 6.34 -6.18
CA ASP A 195 21.88 6.20 -5.53
C ASP A 195 21.84 6.35 -4.00
N ILE A 196 20.78 5.85 -3.37
CA ILE A 196 20.64 5.86 -1.91
C ILE A 196 21.78 5.06 -1.27
N ASN A 197 22.44 5.69 -0.30
CA ASN A 197 23.42 5.07 0.59
C ASN A 197 22.78 4.59 1.90
N SER A 198 21.86 5.37 2.45
CA SER A 198 21.25 5.11 3.75
C SER A 198 19.85 5.72 3.81
N ILE A 199 18.92 5.01 4.45
CA ILE A 199 17.61 5.54 4.83
C ILE A 199 17.42 5.26 6.31
N ARG A 200 17.06 6.29 7.08
CA ARG A 200 16.72 6.16 8.50
C ARG A 200 15.35 6.75 8.77
N LEU A 201 14.53 5.98 9.44
CA LEU A 201 13.24 6.38 9.97
C LEU A 201 13.41 6.81 11.42
N TYR A 202 12.97 8.01 11.74
CA TYR A 202 12.81 8.49 13.11
C TYR A 202 11.33 8.44 13.48
N LEU A 203 11.04 7.68 14.53
CA LEU A 203 9.77 7.73 15.25
C LEU A 203 10.04 8.42 16.58
N ASN A 204 9.70 9.71 16.68
CA ASN A 204 10.17 10.59 17.74
C ASN A 204 11.71 10.55 17.87
N ALA A 205 12.22 9.98 18.96
CA ALA A 205 13.65 9.83 19.23
C ALA A 205 14.22 8.44 18.86
N THR A 206 13.37 7.50 18.43
CA THR A 206 13.80 6.13 18.09
C THR A 206 14.10 6.01 16.60
N VAL A 207 15.18 5.33 16.25
CA VAL A 207 15.67 5.23 14.87
C VAL A 207 15.55 3.79 14.34
N TYR A 208 15.09 3.65 13.10
CA TYR A 208 14.97 2.38 12.38
C TYR A 208 15.56 2.49 10.97
N PRO A 209 16.30 1.49 10.48
CA PRO A 209 16.95 0.45 11.27
C PRO A 209 17.93 1.06 12.29
N TYR A 210 18.25 0.30 13.35
CA TYR A 210 19.22 0.73 14.37
C TYR A 210 20.62 0.91 13.75
N GLU A 211 21.04 -0.06 12.95
CA GLU A 211 22.27 0.04 12.18
C GLU A 211 22.04 0.85 10.90
N ARG A 212 22.90 1.84 10.68
CA ARG A 212 22.88 2.63 9.46
C ARG A 212 23.29 1.77 8.28
N TRP A 213 22.46 1.72 7.24
CA TRP A 213 22.85 1.08 5.99
C TRP A 213 24.00 1.82 5.31
N ASN A 214 24.80 1.06 4.56
CA ASN A 214 25.97 1.56 3.84
C ASN A 214 25.90 1.06 2.38
N LEU A 215 24.79 1.36 1.70
CA LEU A 215 24.46 0.82 0.40
C LEU A 215 25.37 1.39 -0.71
N ASP A 216 25.69 0.58 -1.70
CA ASP A 216 26.36 1.01 -2.93
C ASP A 216 25.81 0.23 -4.13
N PHE A 217 24.86 0.84 -4.82
CA PHE A 217 24.22 0.23 -5.99
C PHE A 217 25.17 0.04 -7.17
N SER A 218 26.19 0.90 -7.33
CA SER A 218 27.21 0.78 -8.38
C SER A 218 28.08 -0.47 -8.18
N ARG A 219 28.34 -0.85 -6.93
CA ARG A 219 29.11 -2.06 -6.56
C ARG A 219 28.24 -3.25 -6.17
N LYS A 220 26.92 -3.16 -6.37
CA LYS A 220 25.92 -4.16 -5.95
C LYS A 220 25.92 -4.49 -4.45
N LEU A 221 26.35 -3.54 -3.61
CA LEU A 221 26.32 -3.65 -2.16
C LEU A 221 24.97 -3.14 -1.62
N TYR A 222 23.88 -3.81 -1.94
CA TYR A 222 22.52 -3.46 -1.46
C TYR A 222 21.80 -4.63 -0.75
N ALA A 223 22.57 -5.62 -0.27
CA ALA A 223 22.05 -6.79 0.43
C ALA A 223 21.19 -6.44 1.64
N ALA A 224 21.54 -5.42 2.42
CA ALA A 224 20.74 -5.01 3.59
C ALA A 224 19.34 -4.51 3.20
N ALA A 225 19.24 -3.73 2.12
CA ALA A 225 17.95 -3.26 1.61
C ALA A 225 17.13 -4.41 1.01
N TYR A 226 17.77 -5.32 0.26
CA TYR A 226 17.10 -6.49 -0.30
C TYR A 226 16.61 -7.45 0.78
N TYR A 227 17.40 -7.68 1.84
CA TYR A 227 17.03 -8.48 2.99
C TYR A 227 15.79 -7.92 3.70
N ALA A 228 15.70 -6.60 3.86
CA ALA A 228 14.50 -5.98 4.42
C ALA A 228 13.27 -6.14 3.50
N TYR A 229 13.47 -6.01 2.18
CA TYR A 229 12.43 -6.23 1.18
C TYR A 229 11.89 -7.67 1.18
N GLU A 230 12.75 -8.69 1.16
CA GLU A 230 12.32 -10.09 1.11
C GLU A 230 11.66 -10.56 2.42
N ASN A 231 12.14 -10.06 3.56
CA ASN A 231 11.60 -10.44 4.88
C ASN A 231 10.27 -9.79 5.22
N PHE A 232 9.84 -8.76 4.46
CA PHE A 232 8.54 -8.16 4.64
C PHE A 232 7.43 -9.22 4.62
N GLN A 233 7.52 -10.22 3.74
CA GLN A 233 6.48 -11.24 3.64
C GLN A 233 6.38 -12.13 4.89
N SER A 234 7.52 -12.58 5.43
CA SER A 234 7.54 -13.35 6.67
C SER A 234 7.06 -12.50 7.85
N SER A 235 7.61 -11.29 8.01
CA SER A 235 7.29 -10.39 9.14
C SER A 235 5.81 -9.93 9.12
N TYR A 236 5.31 -9.50 7.95
CA TYR A 236 3.95 -8.95 7.82
C TYR A 236 2.86 -10.03 7.73
N TYR A 237 3.09 -11.14 7.03
CA TYR A 237 2.06 -12.16 6.79
C TYR A 237 2.26 -13.45 7.60
N GLY A 238 3.36 -13.58 8.34
CA GLY A 238 3.69 -14.82 9.04
C GLY A 238 4.02 -15.98 8.09
N LYS A 239 4.49 -15.69 6.87
CA LYS A 239 4.88 -16.74 5.91
C LYS A 239 6.19 -17.40 6.36
N GLU A 240 6.23 -18.74 6.33
CA GLU A 240 7.42 -19.52 6.69
C GLU A 240 8.57 -19.37 5.69
N MET A 241 8.24 -19.24 4.40
CA MET A 241 9.22 -19.07 3.33
C MET A 241 9.00 -17.76 2.58
N ASN A 242 10.04 -16.94 2.52
CA ASN A 242 10.06 -15.73 1.71
C ASN A 242 10.11 -16.10 0.23
N LYS A 243 9.16 -15.56 -0.54
CA LYS A 243 9.13 -15.68 -2.00
C LYS A 243 8.96 -14.27 -2.55
N PRO A 244 10.02 -13.43 -2.56
CA PRO A 244 9.91 -12.07 -3.06
C PRO A 244 9.45 -12.06 -4.53
N MET A 245 8.83 -10.97 -4.95
CA MET A 245 8.45 -10.78 -6.36
C MET A 245 9.69 -10.59 -7.23
N MET A 246 10.65 -9.80 -6.73
CA MET A 246 11.88 -9.48 -7.41
C MET A 246 13.06 -10.28 -6.84
N ASP A 247 13.90 -10.80 -7.72
CA ASP A 247 15.21 -11.33 -7.31
C ASP A 247 16.19 -10.18 -7.01
N PHE A 248 17.39 -10.54 -6.53
CA PHE A 248 18.42 -9.55 -6.16
C PHE A 248 18.79 -8.62 -7.33
N GLY A 249 18.87 -9.15 -8.55
CA GLY A 249 19.24 -8.38 -9.74
C GLY A 249 18.10 -7.50 -10.24
N GLU A 250 16.87 -7.97 -10.19
CA GLU A 250 15.69 -7.17 -10.52
C GLU A 250 15.46 -6.03 -9.54
N PHE A 251 15.71 -6.26 -8.25
CA PHE A 251 15.59 -5.24 -7.20
C PHE A 251 16.49 -4.02 -7.47
N LEU A 252 17.66 -4.20 -8.09
CA LEU A 252 18.53 -3.09 -8.49
C LEU A 252 17.83 -2.08 -9.40
N ASN A 253 16.97 -2.56 -10.32
CA ASN A 253 16.34 -1.75 -11.33
C ASN A 253 15.00 -1.13 -10.87
N ASP A 254 14.40 -1.68 -9.82
CA ASP A 254 13.05 -1.31 -9.37
C ASP A 254 12.91 -1.43 -7.83
N PRO A 255 13.80 -0.81 -7.04
CA PRO A 255 13.86 -1.06 -5.62
C PRO A 255 12.72 -0.38 -4.86
N LEU A 256 12.23 -1.11 -3.86
CA LEU A 256 11.40 -0.57 -2.80
C LEU A 256 12.08 -0.84 -1.47
N PHE A 257 12.39 0.22 -0.74
CA PHE A 257 13.05 0.13 0.55
C PHE A 257 12.01 -0.12 1.63
N VAL A 258 12.18 -1.17 2.42
CA VAL A 258 11.27 -1.51 3.51
C VAL A 258 11.97 -1.25 4.83
N ILE A 259 11.34 -0.47 5.71
CA ILE A 259 11.77 -0.30 7.10
C ILE A 259 10.73 -0.97 8.00
N ASP A 260 11.17 -1.97 8.75
CA ASP A 260 10.38 -2.65 9.77
C ASP A 260 10.56 -1.92 11.12
N CYS A 261 9.48 -1.38 11.66
CA CYS A 261 9.41 -0.79 12.98
C CYS A 261 8.33 -1.47 13.84
N SER A 262 7.91 -2.69 13.49
CA SER A 262 6.82 -3.42 14.15
C SER A 262 7.11 -3.74 15.63
N HIS A 263 8.39 -3.91 15.98
CA HIS A 263 8.86 -4.19 17.35
C HIS A 263 9.14 -2.93 18.18
N GLN A 264 8.39 -1.86 17.96
CA GLN A 264 8.41 -0.67 18.82
C GLN A 264 8.02 -1.01 20.26
N ALA A 265 8.73 -0.41 21.23
CA ALA A 265 8.37 -0.49 22.64
C ALA A 265 6.92 -0.04 22.89
N ASP A 266 6.24 -0.73 23.80
CA ASP A 266 4.92 -0.32 24.27
C ASP A 266 5.08 0.89 25.19
N ALA A 267 5.08 2.09 24.60
CA ALA A 267 5.02 3.31 25.38
C ALA A 267 3.61 3.42 25.99
N MET A 268 3.49 3.26 27.31
CA MET A 268 2.25 3.44 28.09
C MET A 268 1.67 4.89 28.06
N LYS A 269 2.14 5.76 27.15
CA LYS A 269 1.72 7.17 27.12
C LYS A 269 1.09 7.51 25.78
N SER A 270 -0.14 8.03 25.87
CA SER A 270 -0.88 8.74 24.84
C SER A 270 -0.10 9.99 24.36
N SER A 271 1.02 9.78 23.67
CA SER A 271 1.78 10.85 23.03
C SER A 271 1.57 10.85 21.52
N THR A 272 1.86 11.97 20.89
CA THR A 272 2.02 12.05 19.44
C THR A 272 3.29 11.32 19.01
N VAL A 273 3.30 10.84 17.76
CA VAL A 273 4.46 10.20 17.12
C VAL A 273 4.79 10.99 15.86
N ASP A 274 5.94 11.66 15.88
CA ASP A 274 6.51 12.34 14.72
C ASP A 274 7.25 11.31 13.86
N ILE A 275 6.89 11.25 12.58
CA ILE A 275 7.48 10.34 11.60
C ILE A 275 8.35 11.16 10.65
N LYS A 276 9.66 10.92 10.68
CA LYS A 276 10.64 11.59 9.79
C LYS A 276 11.51 10.57 9.08
N LEU A 277 11.78 10.79 7.80
CA LEU A 277 12.76 10.03 7.04
C LEU A 277 14.00 10.89 6.81
N GLU A 278 15.17 10.30 6.99
CA GLU A 278 16.46 10.85 6.61
C GLU A 278 17.03 9.98 5.49
N PHE A 279 17.49 10.62 4.43
CA PHE A 279 18.07 10.01 3.25
C PHE A 279 19.50 10.50 3.09
N ASP A 280 20.40 9.61 2.67
CA ASP A 280 21.75 9.98 2.26
C ASP A 280 22.11 9.31 0.94
N THR A 281 22.92 9.97 0.11
CA THR A 281 23.57 9.39 -1.05
C THR A 281 25.09 9.46 -0.93
N ARG A 282 25.79 8.55 -1.62
CA ARG A 282 27.26 8.62 -1.78
C ARG A 282 27.68 9.61 -2.87
N LYS A 283 26.75 9.99 -3.74
CA LYS A 283 26.99 10.97 -4.80
C LYS A 283 27.01 12.37 -4.20
N ASN A 284 27.43 13.35 -5.00
CA ASN A 284 27.44 14.75 -4.56
C ASN A 284 26.03 15.29 -4.30
N LYS A 285 25.04 14.81 -5.07
CA LYS A 285 23.62 15.15 -4.93
C LYS A 285 22.74 13.99 -5.35
N PHE A 286 21.52 13.93 -4.83
CA PHE A 286 20.48 13.03 -5.36
C PHE A 286 20.18 13.36 -6.84
N PRO A 287 19.64 12.39 -7.61
CA PRO A 287 19.24 12.66 -8.99
C PRO A 287 18.20 13.79 -9.06
N GLU A 288 18.37 14.68 -10.03
CA GLU A 288 17.46 15.81 -10.26
C GLU A 288 16.04 15.32 -10.52
N ASN A 289 15.05 16.14 -10.14
CA ASN A 289 13.63 15.86 -10.37
C ASN A 289 13.18 14.48 -9.85
N THR A 290 13.67 14.08 -8.68
CA THR A 290 13.22 12.84 -8.02
C THR A 290 12.15 13.16 -6.98
N LYS A 291 10.99 12.50 -7.06
CA LYS A 291 9.96 12.47 -6.02
C LYS A 291 10.13 11.22 -5.15
N VAL A 292 9.63 11.29 -3.91
CA VAL A 292 9.69 10.19 -2.95
C VAL A 292 8.30 9.83 -2.48
N TYR A 293 7.99 8.54 -2.51
CA TYR A 293 6.78 7.97 -1.92
C TYR A 293 7.12 7.27 -0.62
N ALA A 294 6.30 7.48 0.42
CA ALA A 294 6.32 6.69 1.64
C ALA A 294 4.93 6.12 1.90
N LEU A 295 4.81 4.80 1.82
CA LEU A 295 3.61 4.06 2.19
C LEU A 295 3.77 3.56 3.63
N ILE A 296 3.03 4.18 4.55
CA ILE A 296 3.04 3.81 5.97
C ILE A 296 1.94 2.78 6.21
N LEU A 297 2.31 1.64 6.77
CA LEU A 297 1.40 0.59 7.22
C LEU A 297 1.27 0.66 8.73
N HIS A 298 0.05 0.83 9.26
CA HIS A 298 -0.21 0.90 10.70
C HIS A 298 -1.43 0.06 11.09
N ASP A 299 -1.45 -0.40 12.34
CA ASP A 299 -2.60 -1.11 12.89
C ASP A 299 -3.70 -0.11 13.25
N THR A 300 -4.95 -0.44 12.92
CA THR A 300 -6.12 0.33 13.30
C THR A 300 -7.27 -0.60 13.66
N CYS A 301 -8.28 -0.07 14.34
CA CYS A 301 -9.47 -0.83 14.71
C CYS A 301 -10.72 -0.01 14.43
N LEU A 302 -11.63 -0.54 13.63
CA LEU A 302 -13.01 -0.04 13.59
C LEU A 302 -13.84 -0.81 14.60
N GLN A 303 -14.87 -0.16 15.13
CA GLN A 303 -15.90 -0.82 15.91
C GLN A 303 -17.23 -0.55 15.22
N TYR A 304 -17.99 -1.61 14.94
CA TYR A 304 -19.35 -1.42 14.45
C TYR A 304 -20.36 -2.11 15.34
N ASN A 305 -21.52 -1.49 15.48
CA ASN A 305 -22.64 -2.03 16.22
C ASN A 305 -23.54 -2.84 15.29
N THR A 306 -23.76 -4.09 15.63
CA THR A 306 -24.54 -5.04 14.82
C THR A 306 -26.04 -4.76 14.82
N LEU A 307 -26.55 -3.96 15.76
CA LEU A 307 -27.98 -3.64 15.88
C LEU A 307 -28.39 -2.45 15.00
N ASP A 308 -27.65 -1.34 15.10
CA ASP A 308 -27.98 -0.08 14.44
C ASP A 308 -27.04 0.25 13.26
N GLY A 309 -26.00 -0.55 13.04
CA GLY A 309 -25.03 -0.35 11.95
C GLY A 309 -24.07 0.81 12.18
N THR A 310 -24.07 1.44 13.36
CA THR A 310 -23.18 2.55 13.68
C THR A 310 -21.73 2.06 13.69
N VAL A 311 -20.84 2.87 13.12
CA VAL A 311 -19.40 2.61 13.05
C VAL A 311 -18.68 3.70 13.85
N GLN A 312 -17.60 3.35 14.52
CA GLN A 312 -16.73 4.28 15.26
C GLN A 312 -15.28 3.83 15.10
N ILE A 313 -14.34 4.77 15.03
CA ILE A 313 -12.91 4.45 15.14
C ILE A 313 -12.64 4.07 16.60
N GLY A 314 -12.12 2.86 16.80
CA GLY A 314 -11.76 2.33 18.11
C GLY A 314 -10.25 2.29 18.32
N SER A 315 -9.84 2.25 19.59
CA SER A 315 -8.46 1.89 19.93
C SER A 315 -8.21 0.40 19.66
N VAL A 316 -7.02 0.08 19.13
CA VAL A 316 -6.53 -1.30 18.97
C VAL A 316 -6.31 -1.96 20.35
N PHE A 317 -6.05 -1.14 21.38
CA PHE A 317 -5.89 -1.51 22.78
C PHE A 317 -7.16 -1.15 23.56
#